data_AF-A0A7J9JQU1-F1
#
_entry.id   AF-A0A7J9JQU1-F1
#
_cell.length_a   1.000
_cell.length_b   1.000
_cell.length_c   1.000
_cell.angle_alpha   90.00
_cell.angle_beta   90.00
_cell.angle_gamma   90.00
#
_symmetry.space_group_name_H-M   'P 1'
#
loop_
_entity.id
_entity.type
_entity.pdbx_description
1 polymer ?
#
loop_
_entity_poly.entity_id
_entity_poly.type
_entity_poly.pdbx_seq_one_letter_code
_entity_poly.pdbx_strand_id
1 'polypeptide(L)'
;MCNCYGSHVLRSLLCLCKGVPLDSPEFHGAKGSKVLAERLNLKVSHLDGNDSQHLQQGFPSLLKFLVSGMMNCTKEDMKTLQVDQYSSLTALKLLAGNDQELLHIIPVLLGCNKENLAEGKFIDMIIAGETVESMKEPAFSHLMEVILEVAPESLYNNMLTKLLKNSLFELSSHPCGNFVVQALISHARTKDQMELIWEELGLKFADLLGMGRSGVIASLIAACQRLQTHEYKCCEALATAVGSKNETSKFIVPRILFLDSYFSYDDKSSWSWPGGAKMHVMGSLILQAIFKFQS
;
A
#
# COMPACT_ATOMS: atom_id res chain seq x y z
N MET A 1 2.48 14.82 -19.87
CA MET A 1 2.51 13.84 -18.77
C MET A 1 1.61 12.64 -19.01
N CYS A 2 0.46 12.80 -19.68
CA CYS A 2 -0.53 11.75 -19.93
C CYS A 2 -0.39 10.97 -21.25
N ASN A 3 0.68 11.22 -22.02
CA ASN A 3 0.90 10.47 -23.27
C ASN A 3 1.53 9.10 -22.93
N CYS A 4 1.01 8.02 -23.52
CA CYS A 4 1.50 6.67 -23.25
C CYS A 4 3.01 6.54 -23.45
N TYR A 5 3.56 7.02 -24.57
CA TYR A 5 5.00 6.99 -24.84
C TYR A 5 5.78 8.05 -24.04
N GLY A 6 5.29 9.30 -24.04
CA GLY A 6 5.95 10.42 -23.38
C GLY A 6 6.08 10.22 -21.86
N SER A 7 5.16 9.48 -21.25
CA SER A 7 5.22 9.14 -19.82
C SER A 7 6.41 8.24 -19.50
N HIS A 8 6.74 7.25 -20.34
CA HIS A 8 7.93 6.41 -20.16
C HIS A 8 9.22 7.21 -20.29
N VAL A 9 9.27 8.14 -21.25
CA VAL A 9 10.42 9.05 -21.42
C VAL A 9 10.60 9.91 -20.17
N LEU A 10 9.51 10.50 -19.66
CA LEU A 10 9.56 11.34 -18.46
C LEU A 10 9.98 10.56 -17.22
N ARG A 11 9.42 9.35 -16.98
CA ARG A 11 9.84 8.49 -15.86
C ARG A 11 11.33 8.14 -15.92
N SER A 12 11.82 7.81 -17.11
CA SER A 12 13.24 7.49 -17.34
C SER A 12 14.14 8.70 -17.10
N LEU A 13 13.72 9.88 -17.56
CA LEU A 13 14.45 11.14 -17.32
C LEU A 13 14.52 11.48 -15.83
N LEU A 14 13.42 11.30 -15.09
CA LEU A 14 13.40 11.54 -13.65
C LEU A 14 14.32 10.54 -12.91
N CYS A 15 14.34 9.28 -13.32
CA CYS A 15 15.25 8.26 -12.78
C CYS A 15 16.72 8.66 -13.00
N LEU A 16 17.07 9.08 -14.21
CA LEU A 16 18.40 9.60 -14.54
C LEU A 16 18.76 10.82 -13.69
N CYS A 17 17.83 11.76 -13.52
CA CYS A 17 18.05 12.94 -12.68
C CYS A 17 18.23 12.59 -11.19
N LYS A 18 17.59 11.52 -10.70
CA LYS A 18 17.81 11.02 -9.34
C LYS A 18 19.13 10.26 -9.19
N GLY A 19 19.65 9.69 -10.29
CA GLY A 19 20.83 8.82 -10.28
C GLY A 19 20.50 7.35 -9.98
N VAL A 20 19.26 6.92 -10.24
CA VAL A 20 18.84 5.52 -10.07
C VAL A 20 18.88 4.76 -11.41
N PRO A 21 19.14 3.44 -11.40
CA PRO A 21 19.16 2.62 -12.62
C PRO A 21 17.84 2.69 -13.39
N LEU A 22 17.94 2.82 -14.71
CA LEU A 22 16.78 2.91 -15.61
C LEU A 22 15.98 1.60 -15.64
N ASP A 23 16.59 0.45 -15.39
CA ASP A 23 15.91 -0.85 -15.46
C ASP A 23 15.24 -1.26 -14.14
N SER A 24 15.19 -0.37 -13.15
CA SER A 24 14.57 -0.70 -11.87
C SER A 24 13.05 -0.90 -12.05
N PRO A 25 12.51 -2.11 -11.80
CA PRO A 25 11.08 -2.40 -11.98
C PRO A 25 10.19 -1.58 -11.04
N GLU A 26 10.75 -1.04 -9.96
CA GLU A 26 10.07 -0.21 -8.96
C GLU A 26 9.56 1.13 -9.54
N PHE A 27 10.19 1.66 -10.59
CA PHE A 27 9.85 2.98 -11.17
C PHE A 27 9.09 2.90 -12.51
N HIS A 28 8.91 1.69 -13.06
CA HIS A 28 8.18 1.44 -14.32
C HIS A 28 6.85 0.70 -14.13
N GLY A 29 6.35 0.60 -12.90
CA GLY A 29 5.00 0.07 -12.62
C GLY A 29 4.88 -1.45 -12.65
N ALA A 30 6.00 -2.19 -12.74
CA ALA A 30 5.97 -3.65 -12.64
C ALA A 30 5.83 -4.06 -11.16
N LYS A 31 4.66 -4.62 -10.80
CA LYS A 31 4.45 -5.29 -9.50
C LYS A 31 5.32 -6.55 -9.42
N GLY A 32 6.59 -6.37 -9.08
CA GLY A 32 7.53 -7.46 -8.87
C GLY A 32 7.32 -8.15 -7.53
N SER A 33 7.72 -9.43 -7.44
CA SER A 33 7.77 -10.19 -6.18
C SER A 33 8.56 -9.46 -5.07
N LYS A 34 9.55 -8.63 -5.44
CA LYS A 34 10.33 -7.79 -4.53
C LYS A 34 9.48 -6.76 -3.79
N VAL A 35 8.63 -6.02 -4.51
CA VAL A 35 7.73 -5.00 -3.92
C VAL A 35 6.75 -5.67 -2.96
N LEU A 36 6.24 -6.85 -3.31
CA LEU A 36 5.36 -7.62 -2.42
C LEU A 36 6.11 -8.11 -1.17
N ALA A 37 7.35 -8.58 -1.32
CA ALA A 37 8.18 -9.01 -0.19
C ALA A 37 8.50 -7.85 0.77
N GLU A 38 8.79 -6.66 0.25
CA GLU A 38 9.00 -5.45 1.04
C GLU A 38 7.72 -5.05 1.79
N ARG A 39 6.59 -5.01 1.09
CA ARG A 39 5.27 -4.69 1.66
C ARG A 39 4.90 -5.62 2.83
N LEU A 40 5.20 -6.91 2.70
CA LEU A 40 4.87 -7.93 3.69
C LEU A 40 5.97 -8.17 4.73
N ASN A 41 7.00 -7.31 4.79
CA ASN A 41 8.13 -7.47 5.71
C ASN A 41 8.78 -8.87 5.64
N LEU A 42 8.80 -9.46 4.44
CA LEU A 42 9.27 -10.82 4.21
C LEU A 42 10.76 -10.92 3.91
N LYS A 43 11.50 -9.80 3.92
CA LYS A 43 12.93 -9.75 3.61
C LYS A 43 13.66 -10.98 4.17
N VAL A 44 14.08 -11.85 3.26
CA VAL A 44 15.04 -12.91 3.56
C VAL A 44 16.35 -12.16 3.75
N SER A 45 16.97 -12.33 4.91
CA SER A 45 18.36 -11.99 5.12
C SER A 45 19.22 -12.90 4.25
N HIS A 46 19.22 -12.69 2.93
CA HIS A 46 20.31 -13.13 2.09
C HIS A 46 21.30 -11.99 2.02
N LEU A 47 22.50 -12.31 2.49
CA LEU A 47 23.78 -11.88 1.97
C LEU A 47 23.73 -11.56 0.46
N ASP A 48 23.20 -10.40 0.08
CA ASP A 48 23.70 -9.68 -1.08
C ASP A 48 24.79 -8.74 -0.57
N GLY A 49 25.96 -9.34 -0.38
CA GLY A 49 27.18 -8.59 -0.60
C GLY A 49 27.13 -8.06 -2.03
N ASN A 50 27.44 -6.78 -2.20
CA ASN A 50 27.69 -6.08 -3.46
C ASN A 50 26.58 -5.40 -4.26
N ASP A 51 25.31 -5.36 -3.86
CA ASP A 51 24.38 -4.36 -4.41
C ASP A 51 24.49 -3.03 -3.63
N SER A 52 25.72 -2.49 -3.64
CA SER A 52 25.85 -1.04 -3.65
C SER A 52 25.16 -0.62 -4.93
N GLN A 53 23.87 -0.24 -4.88
CA GLN A 53 23.28 0.52 -5.97
C GLN A 53 24.23 1.68 -6.17
N HIS A 54 25.06 1.61 -7.22
CA HIS A 54 25.93 2.69 -7.62
C HIS A 54 24.97 3.81 -7.97
N LEU A 55 24.60 4.63 -6.99
CA LEU A 55 23.93 5.90 -7.23
C LEU A 55 24.90 6.64 -8.12
N GLN A 56 24.57 6.69 -9.41
CA GLN A 56 25.32 7.54 -10.29
C GLN A 56 25.12 8.97 -9.78
N GLN A 57 26.10 9.83 -10.03
CA GLN A 57 25.96 11.24 -9.72
C GLN A 57 24.75 11.78 -10.49
N GLY A 58 23.63 11.94 -9.79
CA GLY A 58 22.40 12.46 -10.37
C GLY A 58 22.49 13.97 -10.62
N PHE A 59 21.37 14.54 -11.02
CA PHE A 59 21.18 15.96 -11.28
C PHE A 59 20.07 16.53 -10.36
N PRO A 60 20.33 16.75 -9.06
CA PRO A 60 19.27 17.11 -8.09
C PRO A 60 18.54 18.41 -8.43
N SER A 61 19.26 19.41 -8.95
CA SER A 61 18.67 20.68 -9.39
C SER A 61 17.72 20.49 -10.57
N LEU A 62 18.11 19.65 -11.54
CA LEU A 62 17.27 19.30 -12.69
C LEU A 62 16.05 18.48 -12.26
N LEU A 63 16.24 17.51 -11.35
CA LEU A 63 15.12 16.74 -10.78
C LEU A 63 14.10 17.69 -10.13
N LYS A 64 14.57 18.61 -9.29
CA LYS A 64 13.71 19.60 -8.64
C LYS A 64 13.00 20.50 -9.64
N PHE A 65 13.70 20.97 -10.67
CA PHE A 65 13.12 21.79 -11.73
C PHE A 65 12.00 21.05 -12.48
N LEU A 66 12.25 19.81 -12.90
CA LEU A 66 11.28 18.99 -13.62
C LEU A 66 10.04 18.70 -12.77
N VAL A 67 10.26 18.28 -11.51
CA VAL A 67 9.17 18.02 -10.56
C VAL A 67 8.36 19.29 -10.30
N SER A 68 9.01 20.43 -10.08
CA SER A 68 8.31 21.71 -9.89
C SER A 68 7.47 22.08 -11.12
N GLY A 69 7.99 21.82 -12.32
CA GLY A 69 7.25 22.00 -13.57
C GLY A 69 6.02 21.09 -13.69
N MET A 70 6.15 19.81 -13.29
CA MET A 70 5.02 18.87 -13.23
C MET A 70 3.92 19.32 -12.26
N MET A 71 4.30 20.00 -11.17
CA MET A 71 3.37 20.51 -10.17
C MET A 71 2.81 21.90 -10.45
N ASN A 72 3.29 22.56 -11.51
CA ASN A 72 2.87 23.92 -11.86
C ASN A 72 1.69 23.89 -12.84
N CYS A 73 0.61 23.21 -12.45
CA CYS A 73 -0.63 23.11 -13.23
C CYS A 73 -1.81 23.69 -12.44
N THR A 74 -2.94 23.94 -13.13
CA THR A 74 -4.16 24.38 -12.44
C THR A 74 -4.75 23.24 -11.60
N LYS A 75 -5.68 23.56 -10.71
CA LYS A 75 -6.41 22.53 -9.92
C LYS A 75 -7.19 21.57 -10.84
N GLU A 76 -7.73 22.07 -11.95
CA GLU A 76 -8.48 21.26 -12.92
C GLU A 76 -7.56 20.33 -13.72
N ASP A 77 -6.39 20.84 -14.13
CA ASP A 77 -5.37 19.99 -14.76
C ASP A 77 -4.90 18.91 -13.78
N MET A 78 -4.72 19.24 -12.50
CA MET A 78 -4.31 18.28 -11.48
C MET A 78 -5.34 17.17 -11.29
N LYS A 79 -6.65 17.51 -11.25
CA LYS A 79 -7.72 16.50 -11.22
C LYS A 79 -7.67 15.57 -12.42
N THR A 80 -7.38 16.10 -13.61
CA THR A 80 -7.21 15.29 -14.82
C THR A 80 -5.98 14.37 -14.71
N LEU A 81 -4.87 14.88 -14.19
CA LEU A 81 -3.63 14.12 -13.99
C LEU A 81 -3.75 13.02 -12.94
N GLN A 82 -4.58 13.21 -11.92
CA GLN A 82 -4.83 12.26 -10.83
C GLN A 82 -5.49 10.96 -11.30
N VAL A 83 -6.35 11.04 -12.33
CA VAL A 83 -7.13 9.91 -12.85
C VAL A 83 -6.61 9.36 -14.17
N ASP A 84 -5.55 9.94 -14.73
CA ASP A 84 -4.95 9.47 -15.98
C ASP A 84 -3.94 8.33 -15.74
N GLN A 85 -4.16 7.19 -16.40
CA GLN A 85 -3.33 5.98 -16.25
C GLN A 85 -1.86 6.16 -16.69
N TYR A 86 -1.59 7.11 -17.59
CA TYR A 86 -0.25 7.39 -18.10
C TYR A 86 0.42 8.52 -17.33
N SER A 87 -0.29 9.17 -16.42
CA SER A 87 0.26 10.19 -15.54
C SER A 87 1.56 9.72 -14.89
N SER A 88 2.57 10.60 -14.94
CA SER A 88 3.89 10.30 -14.38
C SER A 88 3.99 10.67 -12.90
N LEU A 89 2.86 10.95 -12.23
CA LEU A 89 2.84 11.35 -10.82
C LEU A 89 3.36 10.25 -9.88
N THR A 90 3.25 8.97 -10.26
CA THR A 90 3.85 7.86 -9.49
C THR A 90 5.38 7.90 -9.47
N ALA A 91 6.02 8.59 -10.42
CA ALA A 91 7.47 8.80 -10.43
C ALA A 91 7.95 9.67 -9.26
N LEU A 92 7.03 10.34 -8.54
CA LEU A 92 7.35 11.10 -7.34
C LEU A 92 7.84 10.22 -6.18
N LYS A 93 7.71 8.89 -6.30
CA LYS A 93 8.44 7.92 -5.46
C LYS A 93 9.95 8.20 -5.38
N LEU A 94 10.53 8.79 -6.44
CA LEU A 94 11.96 9.20 -6.47
C LEU A 94 12.32 10.27 -5.42
N LEU A 95 11.33 10.94 -4.84
CA LEU A 95 11.50 11.92 -3.78
C LEU A 95 11.52 11.31 -2.38
N ALA A 96 11.39 9.99 -2.25
CA ALA A 96 11.52 9.29 -0.97
C ALA A 96 12.77 9.76 -0.21
N GLY A 97 12.58 10.11 1.08
CA GLY A 97 13.62 10.65 1.96
C GLY A 97 13.87 12.16 1.83
N ASN A 98 13.21 12.87 0.91
CA ASN A 98 13.24 14.34 0.84
C ASN A 98 11.97 14.95 1.45
N ASP A 99 11.87 14.89 2.77
CA ASP A 99 10.66 15.26 3.51
C ASP A 99 10.21 16.70 3.26
N GLN A 100 11.15 17.63 3.11
CA GLN A 100 10.85 19.05 2.84
C GLN A 100 10.11 19.23 1.50
N GLU A 101 10.55 18.53 0.46
CA GLU A 101 9.92 18.59 -0.85
C GLU A 101 8.58 17.85 -0.85
N LEU A 102 8.51 16.69 -0.19
CA LEU A 102 7.29 15.89 -0.07
C LEU A 102 6.18 16.61 0.71
N LEU A 103 6.54 17.37 1.75
CA LEU A 103 5.63 18.23 2.50
C LEU A 103 4.99 19.31 1.63
N HIS A 104 5.64 19.74 0.55
CA HIS A 104 5.08 20.70 -0.39
C HIS A 104 4.25 20.02 -1.49
N ILE A 105 4.77 18.92 -2.03
CA ILE A 105 4.25 18.25 -3.22
C ILE A 105 2.98 17.46 -2.97
N ILE A 106 2.96 16.63 -1.92
CA ILE A 106 1.81 15.77 -1.62
C ILE A 106 0.54 16.62 -1.47
N PRO A 107 0.61 17.81 -0.86
CA PRO A 107 -0.51 18.72 -0.85
C PRO A 107 -1.11 19.12 -2.19
N VAL A 108 -0.25 19.49 -3.13
CA VAL A 108 -0.67 19.89 -4.47
C VAL A 108 -1.28 18.68 -5.20
N LEU A 109 -0.69 17.49 -5.03
CA LEU A 109 -1.22 16.24 -5.59
C LEU A 109 -2.59 15.85 -5.08
N LEU A 110 -2.96 16.24 -3.87
CA LEU A 110 -4.27 15.98 -3.29
C LEU A 110 -5.26 17.12 -3.55
N GLY A 111 -4.88 18.10 -4.38
CA GLY A 111 -5.76 19.17 -4.84
C GLY A 111 -5.87 20.39 -3.91
N CYS A 112 -4.93 20.58 -2.98
CA CYS A 112 -4.88 21.79 -2.16
C CYS A 112 -4.09 22.91 -2.85
N ASN A 113 -4.52 24.15 -2.61
CA ASN A 113 -3.87 25.34 -3.15
C ASN A 113 -2.58 25.66 -2.36
N LYS A 114 -1.60 26.25 -3.05
CA LYS A 114 -0.30 26.66 -2.45
C LYS A 114 -0.45 27.67 -1.30
N GLU A 115 -1.49 28.51 -1.35
CA GLU A 115 -1.85 29.48 -0.31
C GLU A 115 -2.23 28.79 1.02
N ASN A 116 -2.76 27.57 0.95
CA ASN A 116 -3.27 26.82 2.10
C ASN A 116 -2.17 26.04 2.84
N LEU A 117 -0.94 25.98 2.31
CA LEU A 117 0.19 25.32 2.99
C LEU A 117 0.72 26.11 4.18
N ALA A 118 0.48 27.42 4.23
CA ALA A 118 1.05 28.31 5.25
C ALA A 118 0.45 28.13 6.66
N GLU A 119 -0.72 27.50 6.79
CA GLU A 119 -1.45 27.39 8.06
C GLU A 119 -1.39 26.00 8.73
N GLY A 120 -0.66 25.03 8.15
CA GLY A 120 -0.52 23.69 8.74
C GLY A 120 -1.81 22.85 8.80
N LYS A 121 -2.94 23.36 8.29
CA LYS A 121 -4.27 22.71 8.26
C LYS A 121 -4.58 22.09 6.90
N PHE A 122 -3.59 21.41 6.33
CA PHE A 122 -3.62 20.95 4.95
C PHE A 122 -4.78 19.97 4.62
N ILE A 123 -5.14 19.09 5.56
CA ILE A 123 -6.23 18.11 5.35
C ILE A 123 -7.62 18.64 5.74
N ASP A 124 -7.71 19.69 6.56
CA ASP A 124 -9.00 20.25 6.98
C ASP A 124 -9.79 20.87 5.82
N MET A 125 -9.12 21.09 4.68
CA MET A 125 -9.71 21.63 3.45
C MET A 125 -9.95 20.57 2.36
N ILE A 126 -9.46 19.35 2.54
CA ILE A 126 -9.76 18.26 1.61
C ILE A 126 -11.17 17.77 1.91
N ILE A 127 -12.00 17.66 0.88
CA ILE A 127 -13.29 16.99 1.01
C ILE A 127 -12.99 15.49 1.13
N ALA A 128 -12.86 15.01 2.37
CA ALA A 128 -12.44 13.65 2.68
C ALA A 128 -13.28 12.62 1.91
N GLY A 129 -14.60 12.84 1.83
CA GLY A 129 -15.51 11.99 1.04
C GLY A 129 -15.16 11.92 -0.45
N GLU A 130 -14.96 13.06 -1.13
CA GLU A 130 -14.58 13.08 -2.55
C GLU A 130 -13.23 12.40 -2.81
N THR A 131 -12.30 12.57 -1.87
CA THR A 131 -10.96 11.97 -2.00
C THR A 131 -11.01 10.47 -1.77
N VAL A 132 -11.78 10.00 -0.79
CA VAL A 132 -12.03 8.57 -0.54
C VAL A 132 -12.72 7.93 -1.75
N GLU A 133 -13.72 8.58 -2.35
CA GLU A 133 -14.34 8.09 -3.59
C GLU A 133 -13.32 8.01 -4.73
N SER A 134 -12.46 9.02 -4.88
CA SER A 134 -11.40 9.00 -5.90
C SER A 134 -10.42 7.84 -5.70
N MET A 135 -10.17 7.37 -4.47
CA MET A 135 -9.32 6.19 -4.20
C MET A 135 -9.90 4.88 -4.75
N LYS A 136 -11.14 4.88 -5.24
CA LYS A 136 -11.74 3.75 -5.94
C LYS A 136 -11.39 3.74 -7.43
N GLU A 137 -10.86 4.84 -7.97
CA GLU A 137 -10.37 4.91 -9.35
C GLU A 137 -8.98 4.28 -9.51
N PRO A 138 -8.72 3.49 -10.56
CA PRO A 138 -7.45 2.76 -10.72
C PRO A 138 -6.21 3.66 -10.66
N ALA A 139 -6.17 4.74 -11.45
CA ALA A 139 -5.00 5.61 -11.53
C ALA A 139 -4.74 6.35 -10.21
N PHE A 140 -5.79 6.88 -9.58
CA PHE A 140 -5.66 7.60 -8.32
C PHE A 140 -5.34 6.66 -7.15
N SER A 141 -5.86 5.44 -7.15
CA SER A 141 -5.49 4.43 -6.15
C SER A 141 -4.00 4.11 -6.18
N HIS A 142 -3.40 3.97 -7.38
CA HIS A 142 -1.96 3.79 -7.54
C HIS A 142 -1.15 5.01 -7.12
N LEU A 143 -1.63 6.22 -7.41
CA LEU A 143 -1.01 7.44 -6.90
C LEU A 143 -1.02 7.47 -5.37
N MET A 144 -2.14 7.11 -4.74
CA MET A 144 -2.28 7.10 -3.29
C MET A 144 -1.40 6.02 -2.63
N GLU A 145 -1.23 4.84 -3.25
CA GLU A 145 -0.25 3.84 -2.79
C GLU A 145 1.16 4.44 -2.68
N VAL A 146 1.59 5.19 -3.71
CA VAL A 146 2.91 5.85 -3.72
C VAL A 146 2.98 6.98 -2.70
N ILE A 147 1.93 7.82 -2.60
CA ILE A 147 1.87 8.90 -1.61
C ILE A 147 2.05 8.35 -0.19
N LEU A 148 1.33 7.29 0.17
CA LEU A 148 1.41 6.68 1.50
C LEU A 148 2.78 6.06 1.78
N GLU A 149 3.44 5.51 0.76
CA GLU A 149 4.79 4.96 0.85
C GLU A 149 5.83 6.04 1.19
N VAL A 150 5.77 7.20 0.51
CA VAL A 150 6.79 8.24 0.67
C VAL A 150 6.42 9.32 1.68
N ALA A 151 5.17 9.43 2.10
CA ALA A 151 4.70 10.53 2.95
C ALA A 151 5.51 10.65 4.25
N PRO A 152 6.04 11.84 4.58
CA PRO A 152 6.57 12.14 5.91
C PRO A 152 5.55 11.81 7.00
N GLU A 153 6.03 11.47 8.19
CA GLU A 153 5.18 10.94 9.26
C GLU A 153 4.00 11.86 9.62
N SER A 154 4.21 13.18 9.65
CA SER A 154 3.14 14.15 9.92
C SER A 154 2.04 14.13 8.87
N LEU A 155 2.38 13.99 7.58
CA LEU A 155 1.39 13.85 6.50
C LEU A 155 0.69 12.49 6.57
N TYR A 156 1.43 11.42 6.82
CA TYR A 156 0.85 10.10 7.01
C TYR A 156 -0.19 10.10 8.15
N ASN A 157 0.17 10.67 9.31
CA ASN A 157 -0.73 10.80 10.46
C ASN A 157 -2.00 11.57 10.13
N ASN A 158 -1.84 12.71 9.45
CA ASN A 158 -2.99 13.50 9.01
C ASN A 158 -3.87 12.69 8.04
N MET A 159 -3.30 12.02 7.03
CA MET A 159 -4.08 11.23 6.06
C MET A 159 -4.82 10.08 6.75
N LEU A 160 -4.16 9.37 7.66
CA LEU A 160 -4.80 8.31 8.45
C LEU A 160 -5.98 8.87 9.26
N THR A 161 -5.75 9.92 10.04
CA THR A 161 -6.74 10.39 11.04
C THR A 161 -7.88 11.22 10.45
N LYS A 162 -7.64 11.96 9.36
CA LYS A 162 -8.58 12.94 8.80
C LYS A 162 -9.16 12.56 7.43
N LEU A 163 -8.49 11.69 6.67
CA LEU A 163 -9.00 11.23 5.36
C LEU A 163 -9.51 9.79 5.38
N LEU A 164 -8.73 8.87 5.94
CA LEU A 164 -8.94 7.43 5.78
C LEU A 164 -9.72 6.80 6.93
N LYS A 165 -9.65 7.40 8.12
CA LYS A 165 -10.39 6.94 9.31
C LYS A 165 -11.89 6.93 9.02
N ASN A 166 -12.55 5.85 9.45
CA ASN A 166 -13.95 5.48 9.22
C ASN A 166 -14.27 4.98 7.81
N SER A 167 -13.29 4.90 6.91
CA SER A 167 -13.45 4.39 5.54
C SER A 167 -12.55 3.19 5.24
N LEU A 168 -11.80 2.67 6.22
CA LEU A 168 -10.80 1.62 5.96
C LEU A 168 -11.45 0.32 5.49
N PHE A 169 -12.56 -0.09 6.10
CA PHE A 169 -13.24 -1.32 5.70
C PHE A 169 -13.88 -1.21 4.31
N GLU A 170 -14.49 -0.06 4.01
CA GLU A 170 -15.07 0.24 2.70
C GLU A 170 -14.01 0.18 1.60
N LEU A 171 -12.90 0.90 1.78
CA LEU A 171 -11.79 0.90 0.84
C LEU A 171 -11.16 -0.49 0.71
N SER A 172 -10.99 -1.21 1.82
CA SER A 172 -10.46 -2.59 1.84
C SER A 172 -11.32 -3.56 1.02
N SER A 173 -12.62 -3.31 0.92
CA SER A 173 -13.57 -4.13 0.17
C SER A 173 -13.52 -3.84 -1.35
N HIS A 174 -13.12 -2.63 -1.74
CA HIS A 174 -13.09 -2.18 -3.12
C HIS A 174 -11.94 -2.79 -3.95
N PRO A 175 -12.15 -3.18 -5.23
CA PRO A 175 -11.11 -3.74 -6.11
C PRO A 175 -9.84 -2.88 -6.27
N CYS A 176 -9.97 -1.55 -6.26
CA CYS A 176 -8.83 -0.62 -6.32
C CYS A 176 -8.40 -0.15 -4.92
N GLY A 177 -9.36 0.24 -4.08
CA GLY A 177 -9.11 0.89 -2.77
C GLY A 177 -8.37 -0.02 -1.80
N ASN A 178 -8.51 -1.34 -1.93
CA ASN A 178 -7.82 -2.28 -1.03
C ASN A 178 -6.30 -2.17 -1.13
N PHE A 179 -5.77 -1.79 -2.29
CA PHE A 179 -4.33 -1.61 -2.47
C PHE A 179 -3.83 -0.34 -1.76
N VAL A 180 -4.66 0.71 -1.70
CA VAL A 180 -4.39 1.91 -0.89
C VAL A 180 -4.30 1.54 0.59
N VAL A 181 -5.25 0.73 1.09
CA VAL A 181 -5.23 0.28 2.50
C VAL A 181 -4.03 -0.63 2.77
N GLN A 182 -3.67 -1.53 1.86
CA GLN A 182 -2.43 -2.31 1.98
C GLN A 182 -1.20 -1.41 2.08
N ALA A 183 -1.11 -0.37 1.25
CA ALA A 183 0.00 0.59 1.30
C ALA A 183 0.00 1.38 2.62
N LEU A 184 -1.16 1.84 3.10
CA LEU A 184 -1.32 2.48 4.41
C LEU A 184 -0.74 1.58 5.51
N ILE A 185 -1.30 0.39 5.68
CA ILE A 185 -0.90 -0.56 6.73
C ILE A 185 0.61 -0.84 6.69
N SER A 186 1.15 -1.09 5.49
CA SER A 186 2.55 -1.49 5.33
C SER A 186 3.52 -0.38 5.75
N HIS A 187 3.10 0.88 5.66
CA HIS A 187 3.89 2.06 6.02
C HIS A 187 3.50 2.69 7.37
N ALA A 188 2.64 2.04 8.16
CA ALA A 188 2.42 2.42 9.55
C ALA A 188 3.74 2.35 10.35
N ARG A 189 4.09 3.40 11.08
CA ARG A 189 5.36 3.57 11.80
C ARG A 189 5.24 3.38 13.29
N THR A 190 4.06 3.58 13.87
CA THR A 190 3.84 3.57 15.32
C THR A 190 2.73 2.61 15.72
N LYS A 191 2.75 2.18 16.99
CA LYS A 191 1.70 1.33 17.56
C LYS A 191 0.34 2.05 17.58
N ASP A 192 0.33 3.36 17.81
CA ASP A 192 -0.90 4.17 17.82
C ASP A 192 -1.57 4.23 16.44
N GLN A 193 -0.78 4.35 15.37
CA GLN A 193 -1.30 4.26 14.00
C GLN A 193 -1.91 2.89 13.74
N MET A 194 -1.27 1.81 14.24
CA MET A 194 -1.81 0.46 14.11
C MET A 194 -3.07 0.24 14.94
N GLU A 195 -3.20 0.85 16.12
CA GLU A 195 -4.42 0.78 16.92
C GLU A 195 -5.60 1.36 16.14
N LEU A 196 -5.45 2.54 15.54
CA LEU A 196 -6.49 3.17 14.71
C LEU A 196 -6.91 2.29 13.52
N ILE A 197 -5.95 1.65 12.86
CA ILE A 197 -6.23 0.72 11.77
C ILE A 197 -6.94 -0.53 12.29
N TRP A 198 -6.52 -1.04 13.44
CA TRP A 198 -7.06 -2.24 14.07
C TRP A 198 -8.51 -2.05 14.53
N GLU A 199 -8.87 -0.89 15.07
CA GLU A 199 -10.25 -0.54 15.48
C GLU A 199 -11.28 -0.78 14.37
N GLU A 200 -10.91 -0.51 13.11
CA GLU A 200 -11.81 -0.67 11.96
C GLU A 200 -11.72 -2.05 11.29
N LEU A 201 -10.52 -2.63 11.21
CA LEU A 201 -10.28 -3.83 10.39
C LEU A 201 -10.12 -5.12 11.20
N GLY A 202 -9.80 -5.06 12.50
CA GLY A 202 -9.44 -6.22 13.31
C GLY A 202 -10.55 -7.28 13.41
N LEU A 203 -11.81 -6.86 13.36
CA LEU A 203 -12.98 -7.75 13.37
C LEU A 203 -13.48 -8.14 11.97
N LYS A 204 -12.82 -7.68 10.90
CA LYS A 204 -13.27 -7.82 9.51
C LYS A 204 -12.53 -8.90 8.72
N PHE A 205 -11.75 -9.74 9.37
CA PHE A 205 -10.93 -10.76 8.70
C PHE A 205 -11.76 -11.73 7.86
N ALA A 206 -12.87 -12.25 8.40
CA ALA A 206 -13.74 -13.18 7.68
C ALA A 206 -14.37 -12.53 6.44
N ASP A 207 -14.86 -11.30 6.58
CA ASP A 207 -15.45 -10.52 5.48
C ASP A 207 -14.43 -10.29 4.37
N LEU A 208 -13.23 -9.81 4.72
CA LEU A 208 -12.17 -9.51 3.77
C LEU A 208 -11.64 -10.76 3.06
N LEU A 209 -11.45 -11.88 3.77
CA LEU A 209 -11.06 -13.14 3.15
C LEU A 209 -12.16 -13.66 2.21
N GLY A 210 -13.43 -13.59 2.62
CA GLY A 210 -14.56 -13.95 1.77
C GLY A 210 -14.68 -13.10 0.49
N MET A 211 -14.27 -11.83 0.55
CA MET A 211 -14.19 -10.94 -0.61
C MET A 211 -12.90 -11.09 -1.44
N GLY A 212 -12.03 -12.05 -1.12
CA GLY A 212 -10.74 -12.25 -1.80
C GLY A 212 -9.71 -11.14 -1.50
N ARG A 213 -9.87 -10.39 -0.41
CA ARG A 213 -9.00 -9.28 0.02
C ARG A 213 -7.90 -9.74 0.98
N SER A 214 -7.35 -10.93 0.72
CA SER A 214 -6.30 -11.55 1.54
C SER A 214 -5.02 -10.72 1.63
N GLY A 215 -4.74 -9.85 0.65
CA GLY A 215 -3.62 -8.90 0.71
C GLY A 215 -3.71 -7.91 1.86
N VAL A 216 -4.92 -7.44 2.22
CA VAL A 216 -5.14 -6.55 3.38
C VAL A 216 -4.78 -7.28 4.67
N ILE A 217 -5.19 -8.54 4.78
CA ILE A 217 -4.89 -9.40 5.93
C ILE A 217 -3.39 -9.66 6.05
N ALA A 218 -2.72 -9.95 4.93
CA ALA A 218 -1.28 -10.12 4.89
C ALA A 218 -0.53 -8.85 5.34
N SER A 219 -0.95 -7.66 4.87
CA SER A 219 -0.40 -6.38 5.33
C SER A 219 -0.59 -6.16 6.82
N LEU A 220 -1.78 -6.45 7.38
CA LEU A 220 -2.05 -6.30 8.83
C LEU A 220 -1.10 -7.17 9.64
N ILE A 221 -1.00 -8.46 9.31
CA ILE A 221 -0.14 -9.42 10.01
C ILE A 221 1.32 -8.98 9.93
N ALA A 222 1.80 -8.58 8.75
CA ALA A 222 3.16 -8.11 8.55
C ALA A 222 3.46 -6.83 9.35
N ALA A 223 2.54 -5.87 9.39
CA ALA A 223 2.71 -4.63 10.15
C ALA A 223 2.68 -4.89 11.66
N CYS A 224 1.78 -5.75 12.14
CA CYS A 224 1.74 -6.21 13.53
C CYS A 224 3.05 -6.87 13.96
N GLN A 225 3.64 -7.69 13.09
CA GLN A 225 4.94 -8.33 13.32
C GLN A 225 6.05 -7.28 13.40
N ARG A 226 6.11 -6.38 12.42
CA ARG A 226 7.14 -5.32 12.33
C ARG A 226 7.09 -4.38 13.53
N LEU A 227 5.90 -4.04 14.00
CA LEU A 227 5.68 -3.08 15.09
C LEU A 227 5.51 -3.74 16.45
N GLN A 228 5.58 -5.07 16.53
CA GLN A 228 5.42 -5.85 17.77
C GLN A 228 4.16 -5.43 18.53
N THR A 229 3.02 -5.50 17.84
CA THR A 229 1.71 -5.10 18.36
C THR A 229 0.62 -5.99 17.79
N HIS A 230 -0.41 -6.28 18.58
CA HIS A 230 -1.58 -7.08 18.17
C HIS A 230 -1.29 -8.52 17.67
N GLU A 231 -0.10 -9.08 17.88
CA GLU A 231 0.30 -10.39 17.32
C GLU A 231 -0.67 -11.53 17.71
N TYR A 232 -1.02 -11.64 19.00
CA TYR A 232 -2.01 -12.61 19.48
C TYR A 232 -3.40 -12.33 18.90
N LYS A 233 -3.86 -11.08 18.93
CA LYS A 233 -5.18 -10.67 18.38
C LYS A 233 -5.27 -10.97 16.88
N CYS A 234 -4.19 -10.79 16.12
CA CYS A 234 -4.07 -11.16 14.71
C CYS A 234 -4.23 -12.66 14.49
N CYS A 235 -3.52 -13.49 15.27
CA CYS A 235 -3.63 -14.94 15.18
C CYS A 235 -5.05 -15.41 15.48
N GLU A 236 -5.66 -14.87 16.54
CA GLU A 236 -7.01 -15.20 16.96
C GLU A 236 -8.05 -14.77 15.92
N ALA A 237 -7.94 -13.55 15.38
CA ALA A 237 -8.82 -13.05 14.33
C ALA A 237 -8.72 -13.90 13.04
N LEU A 238 -7.50 -14.26 12.63
CA LEU A 238 -7.27 -15.13 11.48
C LEU A 238 -7.82 -16.55 11.72
N ALA A 239 -7.50 -17.15 12.86
CA ALA A 239 -8.00 -18.47 13.24
C ALA A 239 -9.52 -18.51 13.30
N THR A 240 -10.15 -17.45 13.82
CA THR A 240 -11.61 -17.31 13.85
C THR A 240 -12.19 -17.17 12.45
N ALA A 241 -11.53 -16.41 11.57
CA ALA A 241 -11.99 -16.19 10.20
C ALA A 241 -11.93 -17.46 9.32
N VAL A 242 -10.98 -18.35 9.56
CA VAL A 242 -10.84 -19.62 8.82
C VAL A 242 -11.32 -20.84 9.59
N GLY A 243 -11.73 -20.67 10.85
CA GLY A 243 -12.24 -21.71 11.74
C GLY A 243 -13.75 -21.72 11.83
N SER A 244 -14.30 -22.83 12.31
CA SER A 244 -15.69 -22.91 12.79
C SER A 244 -15.70 -23.05 14.31
N LYS A 245 -16.76 -22.56 14.96
CA LYS A 245 -16.90 -22.52 16.42
C LYS A 245 -16.73 -23.87 17.13
N ASN A 246 -16.88 -24.98 16.41
CA ASN A 246 -16.86 -26.34 16.96
C ASN A 246 -15.82 -27.27 16.29
N GLU A 247 -14.87 -26.72 15.53
CA GLU A 247 -13.91 -27.53 14.76
C GLU A 247 -12.53 -27.61 15.40
N THR A 248 -11.85 -28.73 15.16
CA THR A 248 -10.45 -28.92 15.54
C THR A 248 -9.53 -27.94 14.82
N SER A 249 -8.59 -27.32 15.55
CA SER A 249 -7.58 -26.37 15.02
C SER A 249 -6.71 -26.91 13.88
N LYS A 250 -6.70 -28.24 13.67
CA LYS A 250 -5.95 -28.92 12.61
C LYS A 250 -6.25 -28.44 11.19
N PHE A 251 -7.41 -27.81 10.96
CA PHE A 251 -7.82 -27.33 9.63
C PHE A 251 -7.42 -25.88 9.32
N ILE A 252 -6.92 -25.12 10.30
CA ILE A 252 -6.55 -23.70 10.12
C ILE A 252 -5.50 -23.56 9.00
N VAL A 253 -4.39 -24.29 9.11
CA VAL A 253 -3.29 -24.22 8.12
C VAL A 253 -3.75 -24.67 6.73
N PRO A 254 -4.38 -25.86 6.55
CA PRO A 254 -4.93 -26.27 5.25
C PRO A 254 -5.83 -25.23 4.59
N ARG A 255 -6.75 -24.62 5.35
CA ARG A 255 -7.68 -23.62 4.82
C ARG A 255 -6.98 -22.34 4.39
N ILE A 256 -5.91 -21.94 5.08
CA ILE A 256 -5.09 -20.80 4.67
C ILE A 256 -4.28 -21.14 3.40
N LEU A 257 -3.72 -22.35 3.30
CA LEU A 257 -3.00 -22.80 2.10
C LEU A 257 -3.89 -22.86 0.85
N PHE A 258 -5.19 -23.06 1.03
CA PHE A 258 -6.18 -23.15 -0.05
C PHE A 258 -7.34 -22.17 0.15
N LEU A 259 -7.02 -20.91 0.49
CA LEU A 259 -8.00 -19.86 0.80
C LEU A 259 -9.14 -19.79 -0.23
N ASP A 260 -8.83 -19.66 -1.51
CA ASP A 260 -9.85 -19.52 -2.55
C ASP A 260 -10.79 -20.74 -2.60
N SER A 261 -10.23 -21.95 -2.50
CA SER A 261 -11.02 -23.19 -2.49
C SER A 261 -11.92 -23.31 -1.27
N TYR A 262 -11.43 -22.88 -0.10
CA TYR A 262 -12.21 -22.91 1.13
C TYR A 262 -13.33 -21.87 1.12
N PHE A 263 -13.03 -20.63 0.73
CA PHE A 263 -14.01 -19.55 0.72
C PHE A 263 -15.01 -19.64 -0.44
N SER A 264 -14.69 -20.36 -1.52
CA SER A 264 -15.64 -20.65 -2.62
C SER A 264 -16.59 -21.82 -2.33
N TYR A 265 -16.39 -22.57 -1.24
CA TYR A 265 -17.25 -23.70 -0.89
C TYR A 265 -18.49 -23.23 -0.13
N ASP A 266 -19.68 -23.62 -0.61
CA ASP A 266 -20.96 -23.22 0.00
C ASP A 266 -21.09 -23.77 1.43
N ASP A 267 -20.89 -25.07 1.58
CA ASP A 267 -20.84 -25.75 2.87
C ASP A 267 -19.40 -25.91 3.36
N LYS A 268 -18.95 -24.96 4.18
CA LYS A 268 -17.59 -24.97 4.77
C LYS A 268 -17.30 -26.20 5.63
N SER A 269 -18.33 -26.88 6.14
CA SER A 269 -18.17 -28.06 7.00
C SER A 269 -17.80 -29.33 6.24
N SER A 270 -18.13 -29.40 4.94
CA SER A 270 -17.75 -30.49 4.04
C SER A 270 -16.48 -30.21 3.22
N TRP A 271 -15.87 -29.03 3.38
CA TRP A 271 -14.62 -28.71 2.73
C TRP A 271 -13.51 -29.68 3.18
N SER A 272 -12.76 -30.19 2.21
CA SER A 272 -11.61 -31.06 2.45
C SER A 272 -10.44 -30.67 1.56
N TRP A 273 -9.27 -31.25 1.82
CA TRP A 273 -8.04 -30.94 1.09
C TRP A 273 -8.21 -31.14 -0.43
N PRO A 274 -8.00 -30.10 -1.26
CA PRO A 274 -8.15 -30.21 -2.71
C PRO A 274 -6.89 -30.88 -3.31
N GLY A 275 -6.94 -32.20 -3.48
CA GLY A 275 -5.83 -32.99 -4.06
C GLY A 275 -5.38 -32.47 -5.43
N GLY A 276 -4.09 -32.20 -5.59
CA GLY A 276 -3.49 -31.74 -6.84
C GLY A 276 -3.66 -30.25 -7.15
N ALA A 277 -4.38 -29.49 -6.31
CA ALA A 277 -4.53 -28.04 -6.49
C ALA A 277 -3.26 -27.27 -6.10
N LYS A 278 -3.02 -26.15 -6.77
CA LYS A 278 -1.96 -25.21 -6.40
C LYS A 278 -2.34 -24.49 -5.11
N MET A 279 -1.39 -24.35 -4.18
CA MET A 279 -1.58 -23.54 -2.97
C MET A 279 -1.75 -22.05 -3.32
N HIS A 280 -2.61 -21.38 -2.56
CA HIS A 280 -2.87 -19.97 -2.69
C HIS A 280 -1.65 -19.15 -2.27
N VAL A 281 -1.20 -18.24 -3.16
CA VAL A 281 0.04 -17.47 -2.97
C VAL A 281 -0.04 -16.59 -1.73
N MET A 282 -1.08 -15.76 -1.61
CA MET A 282 -1.22 -14.86 -0.46
C MET A 282 -1.45 -15.63 0.84
N GLY A 283 -2.14 -16.77 0.80
CA GLY A 283 -2.31 -17.65 1.96
C GLY A 283 -0.97 -18.18 2.46
N SER A 284 -0.09 -18.58 1.54
CA SER A 284 1.26 -19.02 1.86
C SER A 284 2.11 -17.88 2.45
N LEU A 285 1.95 -16.65 1.95
CA LEU A 285 2.65 -15.46 2.48
C LEU A 285 2.13 -15.06 3.88
N ILE A 286 0.82 -15.18 4.12
CA ILE A 286 0.21 -14.99 5.45
C ILE A 286 0.84 -15.96 6.46
N LEU A 287 0.93 -17.25 6.13
CA LEU A 287 1.55 -18.25 7.02
C LEU A 287 3.03 -17.95 7.27
N GLN A 288 3.78 -17.56 6.24
CA GLN A 288 5.18 -17.15 6.40
C GLN A 288 5.33 -15.97 7.37
N ALA A 289 4.40 -15.01 7.36
CA ALA A 289 4.41 -13.89 8.30
C ALA A 289 4.02 -14.33 9.72
N ILE A 290 2.97 -15.16 9.87
CA ILE A 290 2.53 -15.69 11.18
C ILE A 290 3.65 -16.47 11.88
N PHE A 291 4.42 -17.30 11.15
CA PHE A 291 5.52 -18.07 11.73
C PHE A 291 6.70 -17.21 12.22
N LYS A 292 6.70 -15.90 11.96
CA LYS A 292 7.69 -14.95 12.49
C LYS A 292 7.26 -14.30 13.82
N PHE A 293 6.02 -14.49 14.27
CA PHE A 293 5.60 -14.02 15.59
C PHE A 293 6.34 -14.78 16.70
N GLN A 294 6.67 -14.07 17.78
CA GLN A 294 7.29 -14.69 18.94
C GLN A 294 6.25 -15.50 19.73
N SER A 295 6.67 -16.65 20.24
CA SER A 295 5.86 -17.52 21.11
C SER A 295 5.92 -17.07 22.57
#